data_AF-A0A024UCT7-F1
#
_entry.id   AF-A0A024UCT7-F1
#
_cell.length_a   1.000
_cell.length_b   1.000
_cell.length_c   1.000
_cell.angle_alpha   90.00
_cell.angle_beta   90.00
_cell.angle_gamma   90.00
#
_symmetry.space_group_name_H-M   'P 1'
#
loop_
_entity.id
_entity.type
_entity.pdbx_description
1 polymer ?
#
loop_
_entity_poly.entity_id
_entity_poly.type
_entity_poly.pdbx_seq_one_letter_code
_entity_poly.pdbx_strand_id
1 'polypeptide(L)'
;MLPTTTYTFTNGVHGTITVVHLSAGGAEIVADLDMTNVDLDILRSLDPKCESVSAYKWHIHTKWTHEPSVKSGLFGQCSLSAAGNHYDPDFACGPNSEYVTADKCKAATSSYKCSPALYATNPLVCERGDLSGKLGDMQVGKTGKISHTWIDNHYPDVSESTPQWNMLLHAVCNSTTPRVACATGVTTHERLYATPVGLVAATLVIALVACVGLRHHPTFGRFYPTNLAVVASLGVLALLVYQDIVVNVSL
;
A
#
# COMPACT_ATOMS: atom_id res chain seq x y z
N MET A 1 15.57 -2.50 -0.25
CA MET A 1 14.71 -1.91 0.81
C MET A 1 13.37 -2.64 0.84
N LEU A 2 12.69 -2.74 1.99
CA LEU A 2 11.35 -3.37 2.06
C LEU A 2 10.30 -2.50 1.34
N PRO A 3 9.29 -3.09 0.66
CA PRO A 3 8.21 -2.31 0.05
C PRO A 3 7.53 -1.44 1.09
N THR A 4 7.32 -0.16 0.77
CA THR A 4 6.76 0.81 1.69
C THR A 4 5.57 1.52 1.06
N THR A 5 4.43 1.49 1.73
CA THR A 5 3.22 2.22 1.34
C THR A 5 3.01 3.40 2.28
N THR A 6 2.95 4.61 1.73
CA THR A 6 2.71 5.83 2.51
C THR A 6 1.34 6.42 2.17
N TYR A 7 0.52 6.61 3.20
CA TYR A 7 -0.75 7.33 3.14
C TYR A 7 -0.54 8.74 3.67
N THR A 8 -0.71 9.75 2.83
CA THR A 8 -0.49 11.15 3.20
C THR A 8 -1.81 11.87 3.38
N PHE A 9 -2.01 12.44 4.56
CA PHE A 9 -3.19 13.23 4.90
C PHE A 9 -2.84 14.72 4.80
N THR A 10 -3.68 15.49 4.12
CA THR A 10 -3.41 16.93 3.83
C THR A 10 -4.59 17.86 4.09
N ASN A 11 -5.76 17.31 4.44
CA ASN A 11 -6.99 18.07 4.63
C ASN A 11 -7.45 17.88 6.08
N GLY A 12 -7.31 18.89 6.94
CA GLY A 12 -7.74 18.89 8.36
C GLY A 12 -6.99 17.93 9.29
N VAL A 13 -6.65 16.73 8.81
CA VAL A 13 -5.64 15.83 9.37
C VAL A 13 -4.39 15.96 8.51
N HIS A 14 -3.25 16.25 9.12
CA HIS A 14 -1.98 16.43 8.42
C HIS A 14 -0.97 15.38 8.86
N GLY A 15 -0.19 14.83 7.93
CA GLY A 15 0.88 13.90 8.25
C GLY A 15 0.78 12.60 7.48
N THR A 16 1.34 11.51 8.02
CA THR A 16 1.44 10.24 7.30
C THR A 16 1.14 9.03 8.16
N ILE A 17 0.62 7.99 7.51
CA ILE A 17 0.74 6.61 7.98
C ILE A 17 1.65 5.89 6.98
N THR A 18 2.77 5.37 7.46
CA THR A 18 3.76 4.64 6.66
C THR A 18 3.70 3.17 7.03
N VAL A 19 3.62 2.31 6.02
CA VAL A 19 3.50 0.86 6.16
C VAL A 19 4.70 0.21 5.48
N VAL A 20 5.59 -0.39 6.25
CA VAL A 20 6.75 -1.13 5.76
C VAL A 20 6.41 -2.62 5.77
N HIS A 21 6.25 -3.21 4.59
CA HIS A 21 5.88 -4.62 4.44
C HIS A 21 7.07 -5.53 4.79
N LEU A 22 6.88 -6.45 5.73
CA LEU A 22 7.94 -7.32 6.25
C LEU A 22 8.17 -8.52 5.31
N SER A 23 9.44 -8.95 5.16
CA SER A 23 9.80 -10.08 4.28
C SER A 23 9.11 -11.40 4.61
N ALA A 24 8.70 -11.59 5.87
CA ALA A 24 8.05 -12.80 6.35
C ALA A 24 6.50 -12.74 6.30
N GLY A 25 5.95 -11.67 5.71
CA GLY A 25 4.53 -11.34 5.78
C GLY A 25 4.21 -10.35 6.92
N GLY A 26 3.09 -9.63 6.78
CA GLY A 26 2.71 -8.55 7.68
C GLY A 26 3.43 -7.24 7.42
N ALA A 27 3.28 -6.29 8.34
CA ALA A 27 3.87 -4.95 8.21
C ALA A 27 4.21 -4.30 9.56
N GLU A 28 5.22 -3.43 9.54
CA GLU A 28 5.38 -2.37 10.53
C GLU A 28 4.63 -1.12 10.06
N ILE A 29 3.83 -0.52 10.94
CA ILE A 29 2.98 0.61 10.64
C ILE A 29 3.38 1.76 11.57
N VAL A 30 3.75 2.90 11.00
CA VAL A 30 4.14 4.10 11.73
C VAL A 30 3.16 5.22 11.39
N ALA A 31 2.48 5.76 12.41
CA ALA A 31 1.65 6.95 12.26
C ALA A 31 2.34 8.16 12.88
N ASP A 32 2.33 9.26 12.14
CA ASP A 32 2.66 10.61 12.63
C ASP A 32 1.64 11.58 12.03
N LEU A 33 0.62 11.91 12.83
CA LEU A 33 -0.54 12.68 12.41
C LEU A 33 -0.79 13.85 13.35
N ASP A 34 -1.15 14.98 12.78
CA ASP A 34 -1.61 16.18 13.45
C ASP A 34 -3.13 16.31 13.24
N MET A 35 -3.88 16.20 14.33
CA MET A 35 -5.34 16.23 14.35
C MET A 35 -5.90 17.60 14.75
N THR A 36 -5.03 18.59 14.99
CA THR A 36 -5.41 19.89 15.58
C THR A 36 -6.32 20.73 14.68
N ASN A 37 -6.34 20.46 13.37
CA ASN A 37 -7.17 21.17 12.40
C ASN A 37 -8.45 20.41 12.01
N VAL A 38 -8.79 19.32 12.72
CA VAL A 38 -10.08 18.63 12.51
C VAL A 38 -11.20 19.50 13.05
N ASP A 39 -12.16 19.82 12.17
CA ASP A 39 -13.31 20.65 12.51
C ASP A 39 -14.28 19.89 13.43
N LEU A 40 -14.25 20.25 14.72
CA LEU A 40 -15.13 19.67 15.74
C LEU A 40 -16.60 20.06 15.55
N ASP A 41 -16.91 21.19 14.91
CA ASP A 41 -18.30 21.59 14.68
C ASP A 41 -18.94 20.76 13.57
N ILE A 42 -18.17 20.40 12.53
CA ILE A 42 -18.61 19.40 11.56
C ILE A 42 -18.82 18.05 12.26
N LEU A 43 -17.90 17.61 13.13
CA LEU A 43 -18.10 16.37 13.88
C LEU A 43 -19.34 16.40 14.76
N ARG A 44 -19.63 17.52 15.44
CA ARG A 44 -20.86 17.69 16.22
C ARG A 44 -22.12 17.70 15.36
N SER A 45 -22.03 18.14 14.11
CA SER A 45 -23.16 18.03 13.17
C SER A 45 -23.45 16.57 12.77
N LEU A 46 -22.43 15.71 12.77
CA LEU A 46 -22.55 14.28 12.46
C LEU A 46 -22.90 13.43 13.71
N ASP A 47 -22.37 13.81 14.87
CA ASP A 47 -22.72 13.26 16.18
C ASP A 47 -22.81 14.42 17.20
N PRO A 48 -24.01 14.89 17.55
CA PRO A 48 -24.21 15.99 18.50
C PRO A 48 -23.61 15.77 19.89
N LYS A 49 -23.24 14.52 20.23
CA LYS A 49 -22.57 14.18 21.50
C LYS A 49 -21.05 14.14 21.39
N CYS A 50 -20.48 14.48 20.24
CA CYS A 50 -19.04 14.55 20.03
C CYS A 50 -18.46 15.84 20.61
N GLU A 51 -18.27 15.87 21.93
CA GLU A 51 -17.68 17.03 22.61
C GLU A 51 -16.17 17.12 22.42
N SER A 52 -15.50 15.96 22.39
CA SER A 52 -14.07 15.82 22.11
C SER A 52 -13.78 14.48 21.44
N VAL A 53 -12.62 14.38 20.78
CA VAL A 53 -12.12 13.15 20.15
C VAL A 53 -10.79 12.78 20.80
N SER A 54 -10.75 11.68 21.54
CA SER A 54 -9.54 11.20 22.21
C SER A 54 -8.81 10.10 21.44
N ALA A 55 -9.48 9.47 20.49
CA ALA A 55 -8.92 8.40 19.69
C ALA A 55 -9.54 8.35 18.30
N TYR A 56 -8.87 7.67 17.38
CA TYR A 56 -9.37 7.39 16.05
C TYR A 56 -9.31 5.90 15.76
N LYS A 57 -10.43 5.33 15.29
CA LYS A 57 -10.39 4.04 14.61
C LYS A 57 -9.80 4.23 13.23
N TRP A 58 -9.21 3.18 12.69
CA TRP A 58 -8.44 3.20 11.47
C TRP A 58 -8.55 1.84 10.78
N HIS A 59 -8.87 1.86 9.49
CA HIS A 59 -9.13 0.67 8.71
C HIS A 59 -8.66 0.86 7.25
N ILE A 60 -8.38 -0.26 6.58
CA ILE A 60 -8.16 -0.30 5.13
C ILE A 60 -9.51 -0.48 4.46
N HIS A 61 -9.89 0.46 3.60
CA HIS A 61 -11.07 0.38 2.78
C HIS A 61 -10.73 0.17 1.30
N THR A 62 -11.63 -0.46 0.55
CA THR A 62 -11.30 -1.05 -0.76
C THR A 62 -11.68 -0.21 -1.97
N LYS A 63 -12.20 1.01 -1.79
CA LYS A 63 -12.67 1.87 -2.89
C LYS A 63 -12.11 3.27 -2.83
N TRP A 64 -11.87 3.87 -4.00
CA TRP A 64 -11.58 5.30 -4.12
C TRP A 64 -12.24 5.82 -5.39
N THR A 65 -13.28 6.63 -5.23
CA THR A 65 -14.05 7.16 -6.38
C THR A 65 -13.71 8.59 -6.75
N HIS A 66 -12.67 9.16 -6.14
CA HIS A 66 -12.25 10.53 -6.44
C HIS A 66 -11.37 10.55 -7.67
N GLU A 67 -11.24 11.74 -8.25
CA GLU A 67 -10.31 11.98 -9.35
C GLU A 67 -8.88 11.57 -8.98
N PRO A 68 -8.06 11.07 -9.92
CA PRO A 68 -6.71 10.57 -9.63
C PRO A 68 -5.79 11.57 -8.92
N SER A 69 -6.02 12.88 -9.09
CA SER A 69 -5.26 13.95 -8.43
C SER A 69 -5.60 14.11 -6.94
N VAL A 70 -6.75 13.63 -6.49
CA VAL A 70 -7.18 13.69 -5.09
C VAL A 70 -6.62 12.47 -4.36
N LYS A 71 -5.71 12.72 -3.41
CA LYS A 71 -5.04 11.67 -2.62
C LYS A 71 -5.46 11.60 -1.15
N SER A 72 -6.16 12.62 -0.66
CA SER A 72 -6.67 12.72 0.69
C SER A 72 -8.04 13.41 0.68
N GLY A 73 -8.93 13.01 1.59
CA GLY A 73 -10.26 13.58 1.73
C GLY A 73 -10.68 13.73 3.19
N LEU A 74 -11.74 14.51 3.40
CA LEU A 74 -12.40 14.70 4.69
C LEU A 74 -13.90 14.41 4.63
N PHE A 75 -14.44 13.90 5.74
CA PHE A 75 -15.86 13.72 6.03
C PHE A 75 -16.62 13.04 4.87
N GLY A 76 -17.47 13.78 4.16
CA GLY A 76 -18.26 13.27 3.03
C GLY A 76 -17.41 12.68 1.90
N GLN A 77 -16.17 13.17 1.71
CA GLN A 77 -15.23 12.58 0.75
C GLN A 77 -14.80 11.16 1.18
N CYS A 78 -14.92 10.83 2.47
CA CYS A 78 -14.63 9.51 3.01
C CYS A 78 -15.88 8.66 3.20
N SER A 79 -17.03 9.07 2.64
CA SER A 79 -18.30 8.34 2.72
C SER A 79 -18.19 6.87 2.26
N LEU A 80 -19.15 6.05 2.68
CA LEU A 80 -19.23 4.64 2.27
C LEU A 80 -19.22 4.48 0.74
N SER A 81 -19.92 5.34 0.01
CA SER A 81 -19.95 5.30 -1.46
C SER A 81 -18.60 5.60 -2.11
N ALA A 82 -17.76 6.42 -1.46
CA ALA A 82 -16.49 6.88 -2.00
C ALA A 82 -15.31 6.00 -1.58
N ALA A 83 -15.25 5.65 -0.28
CA ALA A 83 -14.17 4.88 0.31
C ALA A 83 -14.44 3.37 0.33
N GLY A 84 -15.71 2.95 0.26
CA GLY A 84 -16.09 1.53 0.32
C GLY A 84 -16.12 0.98 1.75
N ASN A 85 -16.14 -0.35 1.82
CA ASN A 85 -16.12 -1.15 3.04
C ASN A 85 -14.69 -1.64 3.35
N HIS A 86 -14.53 -2.29 4.50
CA HIS A 86 -13.25 -2.80 4.97
C HIS A 86 -12.76 -3.95 4.08
N TYR A 87 -11.45 -4.02 3.87
CA TYR A 87 -10.82 -5.17 3.22
C TYR A 87 -10.95 -6.43 4.07
N ASP A 88 -11.57 -7.48 3.53
CA ASP A 88 -11.87 -8.71 4.28
C ASP A 88 -11.78 -9.96 3.42
N PRO A 89 -10.61 -10.26 2.83
CA PRO A 89 -10.43 -11.42 1.95
C PRO A 89 -10.65 -12.76 2.66
N ASP A 90 -10.53 -12.78 3.99
CA ASP A 90 -10.65 -13.97 4.83
C ASP A 90 -12.11 -14.27 5.25
N PHE A 91 -13.05 -13.36 4.95
CA PHE A 91 -14.44 -13.44 5.40
C PHE A 91 -14.55 -13.56 6.92
N ALA A 92 -13.84 -12.71 7.66
CA ALA A 92 -14.09 -12.53 9.08
C ALA A 92 -15.48 -11.91 9.33
N CYS A 93 -16.03 -11.23 8.32
CA CYS A 93 -17.43 -10.85 8.19
C CYS A 93 -17.92 -9.86 9.25
N GLY A 94 -17.09 -8.91 9.65
CA GLY A 94 -17.55 -7.80 10.48
C GLY A 94 -18.62 -6.94 9.79
N PRO A 95 -19.24 -6.01 10.54
CA PRO A 95 -20.39 -5.24 10.06
C PRO A 95 -20.07 -4.30 8.90
N ASN A 96 -18.79 -4.05 8.64
CA ASN A 96 -18.32 -3.21 7.54
C ASN A 96 -17.46 -3.99 6.54
N SER A 97 -17.49 -5.32 6.56
CA SER A 97 -16.81 -6.17 5.58
C SER A 97 -17.23 -5.80 4.15
N GLU A 98 -16.31 -5.82 3.20
CA GLU A 98 -16.64 -5.70 1.77
C GLU A 98 -17.61 -6.80 1.29
N TYR A 99 -17.68 -7.91 2.04
CA TYR A 99 -18.60 -9.02 1.79
C TYR A 99 -19.83 -9.04 2.70
N VAL A 100 -20.12 -7.97 3.45
CA VAL A 100 -21.24 -7.92 4.43
C VAL A 100 -22.60 -8.35 3.85
N THR A 101 -22.83 -8.12 2.55
CA THR A 101 -24.07 -8.50 1.85
C THR A 101 -24.06 -9.91 1.26
N ALA A 102 -22.92 -10.60 1.26
CA ALA A 102 -22.82 -11.99 0.85
C ALA A 102 -23.44 -12.90 1.91
N ASP A 103 -24.08 -13.99 1.49
CA ASP A 103 -24.80 -14.88 2.40
C ASP A 103 -23.90 -15.49 3.48
N LYS A 104 -22.62 -15.73 3.15
CA LYS A 104 -21.61 -16.18 4.10
C LYS A 104 -21.42 -15.20 5.27
N CYS A 105 -21.44 -13.89 5.01
CA CYS A 105 -21.24 -12.89 6.05
C CYS A 105 -22.52 -12.47 6.77
N LYS A 106 -23.68 -12.45 6.10
CA LYS A 106 -24.97 -12.15 6.76
C LYS A 106 -25.19 -12.97 8.04
N ALA A 107 -24.82 -14.26 8.02
CA ALA A 107 -24.96 -15.15 9.17
C ALA A 107 -23.86 -14.97 10.24
N ALA A 108 -22.68 -14.46 9.86
CA ALA A 108 -21.51 -14.37 10.73
C ALA A 108 -21.37 -13.00 11.42
N THR A 109 -21.91 -11.93 10.83
CA THR A 109 -21.68 -10.54 11.29
C THR A 109 -22.04 -10.28 12.75
N SER A 110 -23.13 -10.85 13.27
CA SER A 110 -23.51 -10.68 14.68
C SER A 110 -22.52 -11.30 15.67
N SER A 111 -21.66 -12.21 15.19
CA SER A 111 -20.67 -12.92 16.00
C SER A 111 -19.27 -12.31 15.89
N TYR A 112 -19.08 -11.30 15.03
CA TYR A 112 -17.80 -10.62 14.86
C TYR A 112 -17.38 -9.90 16.15
N LYS A 113 -16.20 -10.25 16.67
CA LYS A 113 -15.68 -9.74 17.93
C LYS A 113 -14.18 -9.46 17.84
N CYS A 114 -13.72 -8.89 16.72
CA CYS A 114 -12.30 -8.57 16.61
C CYS A 114 -11.83 -7.70 17.77
N SER A 115 -10.73 -8.11 18.37
CA SER A 115 -10.06 -7.43 19.48
C SER A 115 -8.60 -7.88 19.50
N PRO A 116 -7.67 -7.10 20.10
CA PRO A 116 -6.26 -7.48 20.11
C PRO A 116 -6.00 -8.85 20.75
N ALA A 117 -6.77 -9.21 21.78
CA ALA A 117 -6.64 -10.50 22.46
C ALA A 117 -7.07 -11.68 21.56
N LEU A 118 -8.17 -11.54 20.83
CA LEU A 118 -8.63 -12.56 19.90
C LEU A 118 -7.73 -12.65 18.66
N TYR A 119 -7.29 -11.51 18.15
CA TYR A 119 -6.34 -11.41 17.06
C TYR A 119 -5.01 -12.13 17.37
N ALA A 120 -4.45 -11.91 18.57
CA ALA A 120 -3.23 -12.56 19.02
C ALA A 120 -3.35 -14.09 19.11
N THR A 121 -4.57 -14.62 19.29
CA THR A 121 -4.84 -16.06 19.35
C THR A 121 -5.11 -16.65 17.98
N ASN A 122 -5.88 -15.94 17.14
CA ASN A 122 -6.20 -16.35 15.79
C ASN A 122 -6.40 -15.11 14.91
N PRO A 123 -5.47 -14.81 13.98
CA PRO A 123 -5.56 -13.60 13.17
C PRO A 123 -6.77 -13.56 12.23
N LEU A 124 -7.33 -14.73 11.87
CA LEU A 124 -8.45 -14.85 10.93
C LEU A 124 -9.82 -14.46 11.52
N VAL A 125 -9.90 -14.19 12.83
CA VAL A 125 -11.14 -13.71 13.47
C VAL A 125 -11.42 -12.23 13.22
N CYS A 126 -10.44 -11.53 12.66
CA CYS A 126 -10.48 -10.11 12.36
C CYS A 126 -10.47 -9.92 10.85
N GLU A 127 -11.25 -8.94 10.37
CA GLU A 127 -11.12 -8.49 8.99
C GLU A 127 -9.67 -8.02 8.79
N ARG A 128 -9.05 -8.36 7.66
CA ARG A 128 -7.64 -8.03 7.44
C ARG A 128 -7.42 -6.51 7.42
N GLY A 129 -8.42 -5.75 6.99
CA GLY A 129 -8.45 -4.29 7.04
C GLY A 129 -8.87 -3.67 8.38
N ASP A 130 -9.34 -4.43 9.38
CA ASP A 130 -9.76 -3.90 10.69
C ASP A 130 -8.56 -3.70 11.64
N LEU A 131 -7.76 -2.68 11.37
CA LEU A 131 -6.52 -2.41 12.11
C LEU A 131 -6.80 -1.99 13.56
N SER A 132 -7.88 -1.26 13.81
CA SER A 132 -8.30 -0.91 15.18
C SER A 132 -8.72 -2.12 16.01
N GLY A 133 -9.49 -3.03 15.41
CA GLY A 133 -9.85 -4.28 16.08
C GLY A 133 -8.61 -5.13 16.41
N LYS A 134 -7.61 -5.16 15.52
CA LYS A 134 -6.38 -5.94 15.72
C LYS A 134 -5.38 -5.29 16.69
N LEU A 135 -5.16 -3.98 16.56
CA LEU A 135 -4.02 -3.26 17.16
C LEU A 135 -4.45 -2.15 18.14
N GLY A 136 -5.75 -1.89 18.27
CA GLY A 136 -6.31 -0.80 19.06
C GLY A 136 -6.47 0.51 18.29
N ASP A 137 -7.28 1.41 18.86
CA ASP A 137 -7.53 2.74 18.31
C ASP A 137 -6.29 3.64 18.45
N MET A 138 -6.06 4.53 17.48
CA MET A 138 -4.99 5.52 17.53
C MET A 138 -5.31 6.59 18.58
N GLN A 139 -4.57 6.62 19.68
CA GLN A 139 -4.79 7.59 20.76
C GLN A 139 -4.22 8.97 20.40
N VAL A 140 -5.02 10.02 20.60
CA VAL A 140 -4.59 11.40 20.42
C VAL A 140 -3.85 11.86 21.68
N GLY A 141 -2.59 12.25 21.53
CA GLY A 141 -1.79 12.81 22.61
C GLY A 141 -2.30 14.18 23.06
N LYS A 142 -1.80 14.66 24.21
CA LYS A 142 -2.21 15.94 24.81
C LYS A 142 -2.03 17.17 23.91
N THR A 143 -1.16 17.08 22.91
CA THR A 143 -0.88 18.13 21.93
C THR A 143 -1.77 18.07 20.68
N GLY A 144 -2.75 17.15 20.64
CA GLY A 144 -3.60 16.93 19.46
C GLY A 144 -2.93 16.11 18.36
N LYS A 145 -1.83 15.42 18.67
CA LYS A 145 -1.05 14.62 17.71
C LYS A 145 -1.10 13.13 18.03
N ILE A 146 -1.01 12.31 17.01
CA ILE A 146 -0.86 10.86 17.09
C ILE A 146 0.56 10.54 16.62
N SER A 147 1.35 9.85 17.45
CA SER A 147 2.66 9.32 17.06
C SER A 147 2.83 7.94 17.69
N HIS A 148 2.87 6.91 16.86
CA HIS A 148 2.96 5.52 17.33
C HIS A 148 3.42 4.56 16.23
N THR A 149 3.95 3.42 16.67
CA THR A 149 4.36 2.31 15.80
C THR A 149 3.66 1.03 16.23
N TRP A 150 3.12 0.29 15.27
CA TRP A 150 2.52 -1.03 15.46
C TRP A 150 3.18 -2.06 14.56
N ILE A 151 3.07 -3.34 14.95
CA ILE A 151 3.39 -4.48 14.11
C ILE A 151 2.11 -5.28 13.90
N ASP A 152 1.79 -5.54 12.63
CA ASP A 152 0.65 -6.37 12.23
C ASP A 152 1.14 -7.54 11.38
N ASN A 153 1.24 -8.72 11.99
CA ASN A 153 1.74 -9.94 11.33
C ASN A 153 0.77 -10.48 10.27
N HIS A 154 -0.47 -9.99 10.24
CA HIS A 154 -1.52 -10.34 9.27
C HIS A 154 -1.99 -9.09 8.51
N TYR A 155 -1.08 -8.12 8.29
CA TYR A 155 -1.33 -7.01 7.37
C TYR A 155 -1.39 -7.53 5.92
N PRO A 156 -2.21 -6.95 5.02
CA PRO A 156 -2.26 -7.35 3.62
C PRO A 156 -0.89 -7.34 2.93
N ASP A 157 -0.65 -8.33 2.07
CA ASP A 157 0.55 -8.35 1.24
C ASP A 157 0.52 -7.17 0.25
N VAL A 158 1.70 -6.69 -0.13
CA VAL A 158 1.81 -5.58 -1.08
C VAL A 158 1.20 -5.91 -2.43
N SER A 159 1.22 -7.18 -2.85
CA SER A 159 0.62 -7.66 -4.09
C SER A 159 -0.91 -7.66 -4.09
N GLU A 160 -1.54 -7.60 -2.91
CA GLU A 160 -3.00 -7.47 -2.77
C GLU A 160 -3.46 -6.01 -2.92
N SER A 161 -2.56 -5.06 -2.65
CA SER A 161 -2.89 -3.64 -2.61
C SER A 161 -3.24 -3.12 -4.00
N THR A 162 -4.31 -2.32 -4.07
CA THR A 162 -4.73 -1.65 -5.32
C THR A 162 -4.68 -0.13 -5.16
N PRO A 163 -4.57 0.64 -6.25
CA PRO A 163 -4.66 2.11 -6.21
C PRO A 163 -6.00 2.64 -5.67
N GLN A 164 -7.02 1.78 -5.57
CA GLN A 164 -8.34 2.13 -5.04
C GLN A 164 -8.42 1.98 -3.52
N TRP A 165 -7.45 1.34 -2.88
CA TRP A 165 -7.46 1.21 -1.43
C TRP A 165 -7.13 2.54 -0.75
N ASN A 166 -7.74 2.76 0.40
CA ASN A 166 -7.48 3.92 1.23
C ASN A 166 -7.39 3.54 2.71
N MET A 167 -6.56 4.27 3.45
CA MET A 167 -6.54 4.24 4.91
C MET A 167 -7.55 5.27 5.41
N LEU A 168 -8.54 4.83 6.18
CA LEU A 168 -9.63 5.68 6.66
C LEU A 168 -9.63 5.78 8.18
N LEU A 169 -9.76 7.00 8.68
CA LEU A 169 -9.84 7.33 10.09
C LEU A 169 -11.28 7.67 10.49
N HIS A 170 -11.74 7.10 11.60
CA HIS A 170 -13.01 7.45 12.24
C HIS A 170 -12.76 8.07 13.61
N ALA A 171 -13.41 9.18 13.93
CA ALA A 171 -13.31 9.76 15.26
C ALA A 171 -14.02 8.85 16.28
N VAL A 172 -13.40 8.63 17.43
CA VAL A 172 -14.05 8.02 18.59
C VAL A 172 -14.56 9.14 19.48
N CYS A 173 -15.85 9.44 19.33
CA CYS A 173 -16.54 10.45 20.13
C CYS A 173 -17.26 9.80 21.33
N ASN A 174 -18.14 8.83 21.04
CA ASN A 174 -18.91 8.08 22.03
C ASN A 174 -19.34 6.73 21.42
N SER A 175 -20.64 6.45 21.29
CA SER A 175 -21.14 5.23 20.63
C SER A 175 -21.10 5.29 19.10
N THR A 176 -20.82 6.45 18.51
CA THR A 176 -20.68 6.59 17.05
C THR A 176 -19.22 6.81 16.67
N THR A 177 -18.88 6.38 15.46
CA THR A 177 -17.54 6.50 14.88
C THR A 177 -17.63 7.10 13.47
N PRO A 178 -17.89 8.41 13.34
CA PRO A 178 -18.03 9.06 12.04
C PRO A 178 -16.72 8.99 11.25
N ARG A 179 -16.83 8.86 9.92
CA ARG A 179 -15.68 8.86 8.99
C ARG A 179 -15.12 10.29 8.89
N VAL A 180 -13.85 10.48 9.22
CA VAL A 180 -13.24 11.82 9.33
C VAL A 180 -12.28 12.09 8.20
N ALA A 181 -11.29 11.22 8.00
CA ALA A 181 -10.25 11.45 7.01
C ALA A 181 -9.91 10.15 6.31
N CYS A 182 -9.49 10.24 5.06
CA CYS A 182 -9.11 9.09 4.25
C CYS A 182 -8.00 9.51 3.29
N ALA A 183 -7.11 8.58 2.97
CA ALA A 183 -6.04 8.81 2.01
C ALA A 183 -5.70 7.54 1.23
N THR A 184 -5.34 7.69 -0.05
CA THR A 184 -4.79 6.58 -0.87
C THR A 184 -3.31 6.40 -0.60
N GLY A 185 -2.83 5.17 -0.70
CA GLY A 185 -1.42 4.84 -0.50
C GLY A 185 -0.59 5.05 -1.77
N VAL A 186 0.66 5.46 -1.59
CA VAL A 186 1.70 5.39 -2.63
C VAL A 186 2.73 4.36 -2.20
N THR A 187 2.83 3.27 -2.97
CA THR A 187 3.80 2.20 -2.71
C THR A 187 5.08 2.43 -3.49
N THR A 188 6.21 2.45 -2.78
CA THR A 188 7.53 2.46 -3.39
C THR A 188 8.12 1.06 -3.32
N HIS A 189 8.49 0.54 -4.50
CA HIS A 189 9.30 -0.65 -4.64
C HIS A 189 10.68 -0.22 -5.13
N GLU A 190 11.76 -0.74 -4.55
CA GLU A 190 13.01 -0.72 -5.28
C GLU A 190 12.86 -1.67 -6.47
N ARG A 191 12.86 -1.13 -7.69
CA ARG A 191 13.37 -1.92 -8.81
C ARG A 191 14.81 -2.24 -8.42
N LEU A 192 15.09 -3.51 -8.17
CA LEU A 192 16.42 -4.06 -8.40
C LEU A 192 16.71 -3.82 -9.88
N TYR A 193 17.16 -2.61 -10.23
CA TYR A 193 17.94 -2.42 -11.43
C TYR A 193 19.10 -3.39 -11.25
N ALA A 194 19.13 -4.45 -12.06
CA ALA A 194 20.33 -5.25 -12.20
C ALA A 194 21.45 -4.24 -12.39
N THR A 195 22.30 -4.11 -11.36
CA THR A 195 23.40 -3.14 -11.40
C THR A 195 24.11 -3.34 -12.73
N PRO A 196 24.55 -2.26 -13.42
CA PRO A 196 25.19 -2.38 -14.72
C PRO A 196 26.39 -3.32 -14.69
N VAL A 197 26.89 -3.72 -13.51
CA VAL A 197 27.85 -4.81 -13.30
C VAL A 197 27.45 -6.10 -14.04
N GLY A 198 26.17 -6.50 -14.04
CA GLY A 198 25.73 -7.71 -14.77
C GLY A 198 25.82 -7.55 -16.30
N LEU A 199 25.43 -6.37 -16.82
CA LEU A 199 25.52 -6.04 -18.24
C LEU A 199 26.97 -5.81 -18.69
N VAL A 200 27.79 -5.17 -17.86
CA VAL A 200 29.21 -4.90 -18.11
C VAL A 200 30.00 -6.21 -18.05
N ALA A 201 29.70 -7.10 -17.10
CA ALA A 201 30.29 -8.43 -17.05
C ALA A 201 29.88 -9.28 -18.26
N ALA A 202 28.60 -9.29 -18.64
CA ALA A 202 28.14 -10.02 -19.82
C ALA A 202 28.76 -9.49 -21.12
N THR A 203 28.85 -8.17 -21.29
CA THR A 203 29.49 -7.55 -22.47
C THR A 203 31.01 -7.78 -22.48
N LEU A 204 31.70 -7.73 -21.34
CA LEU A 204 33.12 -8.08 -21.24
C LEU A 204 33.39 -9.54 -21.56
N VAL A 205 32.54 -10.47 -21.10
CA VAL A 205 32.67 -11.90 -21.40
C VAL A 205 32.45 -12.17 -22.89
N ILE A 206 31.43 -11.56 -23.50
CA ILE A 206 31.18 -11.68 -24.95
C ILE A 206 32.34 -11.09 -25.77
N ALA A 207 32.88 -9.93 -25.36
CA ALA A 207 34.03 -9.32 -26.01
C ALA A 207 35.31 -10.17 -25.89
N LEU A 208 35.54 -10.79 -24.73
CA LEU A 208 36.65 -11.74 -24.51
C LEU A 208 36.52 -12.98 -25.40
N VAL A 209 35.33 -13.58 -25.47
CA VAL A 209 35.07 -14.76 -26.33
C VAL A 209 35.27 -14.40 -27.81
N ALA A 210 34.79 -13.24 -28.25
CA ALA A 210 35.00 -12.74 -29.61
C ALA A 210 36.50 -12.52 -29.93
N CYS A 211 37.26 -11.92 -29.01
CA CYS A 211 38.70 -11.71 -29.16
C CYS A 211 39.49 -13.03 -29.23
N VAL A 212 39.14 -14.03 -28.41
CA VAL A 212 39.77 -15.36 -28.44
C VAL A 212 39.42 -16.10 -29.73
N GLY A 213 38.16 -16.05 -30.18
CA GLY A 213 37.72 -16.64 -31.44
C GLY A 213 38.41 -16.03 -32.67
N LEU A 214 38.53 -14.69 -32.70
CA LEU A 214 39.22 -13.96 -33.78
C LEU A 214 40.74 -14.22 -33.81
N ARG A 215 41.36 -14.51 -32.66
CA ARG A 215 42.78 -14.93 -32.60
C ARG A 215 43.02 -16.34 -33.11
N HIS A 216 42.11 -17.28 -32.84
CA HIS A 216 42.27 -18.67 -33.27
C HIS A 216 41.85 -18.93 -34.73
N HIS A 217 40.95 -18.11 -35.29
CA HIS A 217 40.47 -18.26 -36.65
C HIS A 217 40.40 -16.92 -37.40
N PRO A 218 41.52 -16.44 -37.99
CA PRO A 218 41.61 -15.14 -38.65
C PRO A 218 40.73 -14.99 -39.92
N THR A 219 40.12 -16.07 -40.39
CA THR A 219 39.20 -16.07 -41.54
C THR A 219 37.80 -15.56 -41.20
N PHE A 220 37.38 -15.56 -39.92
CA PHE A 220 36.06 -15.04 -39.51
C PHE A 220 35.95 -13.51 -39.67
N GLY A 221 37.06 -12.77 -39.54
CA GLY A 221 37.09 -11.31 -39.77
C GLY A 221 37.01 -10.89 -41.24
N ARG A 222 36.96 -11.84 -42.18
CA ARG A 222 36.98 -11.57 -43.64
C ARG A 222 35.60 -11.62 -44.29
N PHE A 223 34.59 -12.21 -43.64
CA PHE A 223 33.22 -12.36 -44.18
C PHE A 223 32.16 -11.51 -43.47
N TYR A 224 32.44 -11.07 -42.25
CA TYR A 224 31.65 -10.04 -41.58
C TYR A 224 32.54 -8.85 -41.35
N PRO A 225 32.39 -7.72 -42.08
CA PRO A 225 32.90 -6.47 -41.55
C PRO A 225 32.15 -6.28 -40.25
N THR A 226 32.85 -6.41 -39.12
CA THR A 226 32.36 -5.98 -37.81
C THR A 226 32.23 -4.47 -37.86
N ASN A 227 31.22 -3.98 -38.58
CA ASN A 227 30.74 -2.62 -38.44
C ASN A 227 30.26 -2.56 -37.00
N LEU A 228 31.07 -1.95 -36.14
CA LEU A 228 30.76 -1.69 -34.75
C LEU A 228 29.34 -1.10 -34.61
N ALA A 229 28.93 -0.32 -35.61
CA ALA A 229 27.58 0.19 -35.79
C ALA A 229 26.50 -0.91 -35.82
N VAL A 230 26.66 -2.01 -36.57
CA VAL A 230 25.66 -3.09 -36.67
C VAL A 230 25.52 -3.84 -35.35
N VAL A 231 26.64 -4.14 -34.69
CA VAL A 231 26.63 -4.81 -33.37
C VAL A 231 26.01 -3.87 -32.32
N ALA A 232 26.35 -2.59 -32.35
CA ALA A 232 25.75 -1.58 -31.47
C ALA A 232 24.25 -1.41 -31.74
N SER A 233 23.82 -1.38 -33.01
CA SER A 233 22.41 -1.27 -33.39
C SER A 233 21.59 -2.47 -32.94
N LEU A 234 22.12 -3.70 -33.06
CA LEU A 234 21.47 -4.90 -32.55
C LEU A 234 21.41 -4.92 -31.02
N GLY A 235 22.45 -4.42 -30.35
CA GLY A 235 22.46 -4.24 -28.89
C GLY A 235 21.40 -3.25 -28.42
N VAL A 236 21.27 -2.10 -29.09
CA VAL A 236 20.22 -1.10 -28.80
C VAL A 236 18.84 -1.65 -29.09
N LEU A 237 18.65 -2.36 -30.21
CA LEU A 237 17.36 -2.95 -30.56
C LEU A 237 16.92 -4.02 -29.54
N ALA A 238 17.84 -4.87 -29.08
CA ALA A 238 17.57 -5.82 -28.00
C ALA A 238 17.23 -5.12 -26.68
N LEU A 239 17.85 -3.97 -26.40
CA LEU A 239 17.55 -3.14 -25.22
C LEU A 239 16.13 -2.55 -25.28
N LEU A 240 15.74 -2.03 -26.44
CA LEU A 240 14.41 -1.46 -26.67
C LEU A 240 13.32 -2.55 -26.60
N VAL A 241 13.56 -3.71 -27.20
CA VAL A 241 12.64 -4.85 -27.16
C VAL A 241 12.51 -5.40 -25.73
N TYR A 242 13.60 -5.45 -24.95
CA TYR A 242 13.54 -5.84 -23.55
C TYR A 242 12.74 -4.83 -22.70
N GLN A 243 12.94 -3.53 -22.93
CA GLN A 243 12.16 -2.50 -22.26
C GLN A 243 10.67 -2.61 -22.60
N ASP A 244 10.30 -2.83 -23.86
CA ASP A 244 8.88 -2.92 -24.24
C ASP A 244 8.21 -4.21 -23.72
N ILE A 245 8.89 -5.36 -23.80
CA ILE A 245 8.30 -6.66 -23.42
C ILE A 245 8.25 -6.85 -21.90
N VAL A 246 9.26 -6.40 -21.15
CA VAL A 246 9.32 -6.65 -19.69
C VAL A 246 8.67 -5.52 -18.90
N VAL A 247 8.68 -4.28 -19.39
CA VAL A 247 8.13 -3.13 -18.65
C VAL A 247 6.64 -2.92 -18.89
N ASN A 248 6.11 -3.14 -20.10
CA ASN A 248 4.69 -2.90 -20.39
C ASN A 248 3.77 -4.09 -20.05
N VAL A 249 4.30 -5.30 -19.84
CA VAL A 249 3.50 -6.47 -19.41
C VAL A 249 3.32 -6.52 -17.88
N SER A 250 3.95 -5.59 -17.14
CA SER A 250 3.89 -5.50 -15.67
C SER A 250 3.19 -4.23 -15.16
N LEU A 251 2.31 -3.62 -15.96
CA LEU A 251 1.42 -2.51 -15.59
C LEU A 251 0.01 -2.99 -15.32
#